data_AF-A0A954HVG8-F1
#
_entry.id   AF-A0A954HVG8-F1
#
_cell.length_a   1.000
_cell.length_b   1.000
_cell.length_c   1.000
_cell.angle_alpha   90.00
_cell.angle_beta   90.00
_cell.angle_gamma   90.00
#
_symmetry.space_group_name_H-M   'P 1'
#
loop_
_entity.id
_entity.type
_entity.pdbx_description
1 polymer ?
#
loop_
_entity_poly.entity_id
_entity_poly.type
_entity_poly.pdbx_seq_one_letter_code
_entity_poly.pdbx_strand_id
1 'polypeptide(L)'
;MLSRVADAVFWMSRYIERAENVARFIDVNQAISLGGRVGMADQWAPLIYANGDEETFKELYGEFSRRNVLRFLTFDRRNPNSILSCAASARENARTIRDILSTPMWEAVNRFYLRM
;
A
#
# COMPACT_ATOMS: atom_id res chain seq x y z
N MET A 1 14.73 18.70 17.84
CA MET A 1 14.57 18.77 16.36
C MET A 1 15.05 17.50 15.64
N LEU A 2 16.22 16.94 15.95
CA LEU A 2 16.74 15.69 15.33
C LEU A 2 15.78 14.49 15.43
N SER A 3 15.14 14.29 16.59
CA SER A 3 14.19 13.17 16.79
C SER A 3 12.98 13.22 15.84
N ARG A 4 12.44 14.41 15.53
CA ARG A 4 11.31 14.56 14.60
C ARG A 4 11.69 14.22 13.16
N VAL A 5 12.90 14.60 12.75
CA VAL A 5 13.38 14.35 11.39
C VAL A 5 13.64 12.86 11.20
N ALA A 6 14.29 12.23 12.17
CA ALA A 6 14.53 10.78 12.15
C ALA A 6 13.22 9.99 12.09
N ASP A 7 12.23 10.37 12.90
CA ASP A 7 10.90 9.73 12.90
C ASP A 7 10.19 9.89 11.55
N ALA A 8 10.17 11.10 10.99
CA ALA A 8 9.56 11.34 9.68
C ALA A 8 10.24 10.56 8.55
N VAL A 9 11.58 10.49 8.52
CA VAL A 9 12.33 9.72 7.51
C VAL A 9 12.05 8.22 7.67
N PHE A 10 12.03 7.72 8.91
CA PHE A 10 11.71 6.33 9.21
C PHE A 10 10.31 5.98 8.68
N TRP A 11 9.29 6.72 9.10
CA TRP A 11 7.91 6.44 8.69
C TRP A 11 7.68 6.64 7.19
N MET A 12 8.24 7.70 6.59
CA MET A 12 8.20 7.89 5.13
C MET A 12 8.72 6.66 4.40
N SER A 13 9.90 6.16 4.77
CA SER A 13 10.53 5.01 4.12
C SER A 13 9.71 3.74 4.34
N ARG A 14 9.19 3.53 5.56
CA ARG A 14 8.35 2.36 5.89
C ARG A 14 7.02 2.34 5.13
N TYR A 15 6.40 3.49 4.92
CA TYR A 15 5.18 3.57 4.11
C TYR A 15 5.46 3.32 2.62
N ILE A 16 6.59 3.82 2.08
CA ILE A 16 7.00 3.52 0.70
C ILE A 16 7.23 2.01 0.52
N GLU A 17 8.00 1.40 1.43
CA GLU A 17 8.28 -0.04 1.41
C GLU A 17 7.00 -0.88 1.48
N ARG A 18 6.06 -0.49 2.35
CA ARG A 18 4.76 -1.18 2.47
C ARG A 18 3.95 -1.08 1.18
N ALA A 19 3.85 0.11 0.57
CA ALA A 19 3.15 0.28 -0.70
C ALA A 19 3.76 -0.59 -1.81
N GLU A 20 5.09 -0.64 -1.90
CA GLU A 20 5.80 -1.49 -2.87
C GLU A 20 5.54 -2.98 -2.62
N ASN A 21 5.61 -3.43 -1.36
CA ASN A 21 5.38 -4.83 -1.01
C ASN A 21 3.96 -5.29 -1.36
N VAL A 22 2.95 -4.48 -1.08
CA VAL A 22 1.56 -4.77 -1.47
C VAL A 22 1.40 -4.82 -2.98
N ALA A 23 2.01 -3.88 -3.72
CA ALA A 23 1.99 -3.88 -5.18
C ALA A 23 2.64 -5.16 -5.75
N ARG A 24 3.79 -5.57 -5.20
CA ARG A 24 4.49 -6.78 -5.62
C ARG A 24 3.69 -8.05 -5.34
N PHE A 25 3.01 -8.12 -4.19
CA PHE A 25 2.11 -9.24 -3.86
C PHE A 25 0.94 -9.35 -4.84
N ILE A 26 0.33 -8.22 -5.21
CA ILE A 26 -0.74 -8.18 -6.21
C ILE A 26 -0.21 -8.68 -7.56
N ASP A 27 0.95 -8.18 -8.01
CA ASP A 27 1.53 -8.53 -9.30
C ASP A 27 1.85 -10.03 -9.41
N VAL A 28 2.51 -10.58 -8.38
CA VAL A 28 2.82 -12.02 -8.30
C VAL A 28 1.55 -12.87 -8.29
N ASN A 29 0.54 -12.50 -7.49
CA ASN A 29 -0.72 -13.22 -7.44
C ASN A 29 -1.44 -13.18 -8.80
N GLN A 30 -1.45 -12.03 -9.46
CA GLN A 30 -2.02 -11.87 -10.79
C GLN A 30 -1.31 -12.74 -11.84
N ALA A 31 0.02 -12.82 -11.81
CA ALA A 31 0.78 -13.71 -12.69
C ALA A 31 0.42 -15.18 -12.47
N ILE A 32 0.27 -15.61 -11.22
CA ILE A 32 -0.16 -16.98 -10.87
C ILE A 32 -1.60 -17.23 -11.35
N SER A 33 -2.52 -16.27 -11.20
CA SER A 33 -3.90 -16.41 -11.66
C SER A 33 -4.01 -16.66 -13.16
N LEU A 34 -3.14 -16.02 -13.96
CA LEU A 34 -3.11 -16.21 -15.41
C LEU A 34 -2.58 -17.59 -15.83
N GLY A 35 -1.77 -18.24 -14.97
CA GLY A 35 -1.19 -19.56 -15.21
C GLY A 35 -2.15 -20.76 -15.06
N GLY A 36 -3.43 -20.53 -14.75
CA GLY A 36 -4.50 -21.53 -14.88
C GLY A 36 -4.52 -22.68 -13.86
N ARG A 37 -3.78 -22.60 -12.75
CA ARG A 37 -3.57 -23.75 -11.84
C ARG A 37 -4.44 -23.81 -10.57
N VAL A 38 -5.28 -22.83 -10.26
CA VAL A 38 -6.02 -22.79 -8.98
C VAL A 38 -7.48 -22.37 -9.19
N GLY A 39 -8.42 -22.97 -8.46
CA GLY A 39 -9.85 -22.63 -8.50
C GLY A 39 -10.09 -21.13 -8.28
N MET A 40 -11.01 -20.55 -9.08
CA MET A 40 -11.22 -19.10 -9.23
C MET A 40 -11.65 -18.33 -7.96
N ALA A 41 -12.09 -19.01 -6.90
CA ALA A 41 -12.71 -18.35 -5.74
C ALA A 41 -11.72 -17.95 -4.63
N ASP A 42 -10.67 -18.73 -4.36
CA ASP A 42 -9.83 -18.57 -3.16
C ASP A 42 -8.44 -17.98 -3.40
N GLN A 43 -8.09 -17.60 -4.64
CA GLN A 43 -6.73 -17.12 -4.94
C GLN A 43 -6.40 -15.76 -4.30
N TRP A 44 -7.42 -14.94 -4.01
CA TRP A 44 -7.25 -13.57 -3.55
C TRP A 44 -7.32 -13.43 -2.02
N ALA A 45 -7.93 -14.39 -1.32
CA ALA A 45 -8.02 -14.39 0.14
C ALA A 45 -6.63 -14.43 0.84
N PRO A 46 -5.63 -15.22 0.37
CA PRO A 46 -4.29 -15.23 0.95
C PRO A 46 -3.61 -13.86 1.00
N LEU A 47 -3.91 -12.95 0.08
CA LEU A 47 -3.34 -11.59 0.09
C LEU A 47 -3.84 -10.75 1.26
N ILE A 48 -5.08 -10.98 1.69
CA ILE A 48 -5.66 -10.31 2.87
C ILE A 48 -5.09 -10.93 4.14
N TYR A 49 -5.01 -12.26 4.21
CA TYR A 49 -4.44 -12.96 5.37
C TYR A 49 -2.96 -12.60 5.59
N ALA A 50 -2.17 -12.52 4.52
CA ALA A 50 -0.75 -12.17 4.61
C ALA A 50 -0.50 -10.73 5.12
N ASN A 51 -1.44 -9.81 4.90
CA ASN A 51 -1.37 -8.45 5.45
C ASN A 51 -1.96 -8.33 6.86
N GLY A 52 -2.66 -9.35 7.35
CA GLY A 52 -3.34 -9.30 8.66
C GLY A 52 -4.60 -8.44 8.68
N ASP A 53 -5.17 -8.10 7.52
CA ASP A 53 -6.29 -7.18 7.39
C ASP A 53 -7.67 -7.90 7.31
N GLU A 54 -7.76 -9.14 7.79
CA GLU A 54 -8.94 -10.00 7.60
C GLU A 54 -10.22 -9.41 8.20
N GLU A 55 -10.16 -8.93 9.43
CA GLU A 55 -11.31 -8.39 10.15
C GLU A 55 -11.87 -7.16 9.41
N THR A 56 -11.02 -6.17 9.16
CA THR A 56 -11.38 -4.95 8.42
C THR A 56 -11.87 -5.25 7.01
N PHE A 57 -11.28 -6.23 6.33
CA PHE A 57 -11.74 -6.63 4.99
C PHE A 57 -13.14 -7.23 5.02
N LYS A 58 -13.41 -8.15 5.95
CA LYS A 58 -14.72 -8.80 6.10
C LYS A 58 -15.80 -7.78 6.45
N GLU A 59 -15.50 -6.82 7.31
CA GLU A 59 -16.42 -5.73 7.66
C GLU A 59 -16.79 -4.85 6.47
N LEU A 60 -15.81 -4.53 5.60
CA LEU A 60 -16.01 -3.57 4.51
C LEU A 60 -16.51 -4.21 3.20
N TYR A 61 -16.15 -5.46 2.93
CA TYR A 61 -16.39 -6.12 1.63
C TYR A 61 -17.09 -7.48 1.73
N GLY A 62 -16.92 -8.23 2.82
CA GLY A 62 -17.48 -9.57 3.03
C GLY A 62 -16.86 -10.67 2.17
N GLU A 63 -16.93 -10.54 0.84
CA GLU A 63 -16.47 -11.56 -0.12
C GLU A 63 -15.06 -11.26 -0.66
N PHE A 64 -14.22 -12.29 -0.70
CA PHE A 64 -12.84 -12.25 -1.21
C PHE A 64 -12.74 -12.28 -2.74
N SER A 65 -13.65 -11.59 -3.44
CA SER A 65 -13.57 -11.48 -4.90
C SER A 65 -12.32 -10.68 -5.31
N ARG A 66 -11.75 -11.01 -6.49
CA ARG A 66 -10.62 -10.26 -7.08
C ARG A 66 -10.82 -8.76 -7.03
N ARG A 67 -12.02 -8.30 -7.40
CA ARG A 67 -12.36 -6.87 -7.43
C ARG A 67 -12.29 -6.25 -6.04
N ASN A 68 -12.86 -6.92 -5.03
CA ASN A 68 -12.89 -6.41 -3.66
C ASN A 68 -11.49 -6.37 -3.06
N VAL A 69 -10.71 -7.45 -3.19
CA VAL A 69 -9.33 -7.52 -2.69
C VAL A 69 -8.44 -6.48 -3.35
N LEU A 70 -8.49 -6.35 -4.68
CA LEU A 70 -7.74 -5.31 -5.38
C LEU A 70 -8.14 -3.93 -4.90
N ARG A 71 -9.44 -3.62 -4.81
CA ARG A 71 -9.90 -2.30 -4.35
C ARG A 71 -9.41 -1.99 -2.94
N PHE A 72 -9.52 -2.94 -2.02
CA PHE A 72 -9.13 -2.82 -0.63
C PHE A 72 -7.62 -2.57 -0.45
N LEU A 73 -6.78 -3.32 -1.19
CA LEU A 73 -5.32 -3.22 -1.08
C LEU A 73 -4.73 -2.02 -1.84
N THR A 74 -5.42 -1.53 -2.89
CA THR A 74 -4.87 -0.46 -3.74
C THR A 74 -5.38 0.93 -3.36
N PHE A 75 -6.69 1.14 -3.33
CA PHE A 75 -7.29 2.50 -3.35
C PHE A 75 -8.25 2.78 -2.20
N ASP A 76 -8.58 1.80 -1.35
CA ASP A 76 -9.48 2.05 -0.22
C ASP A 76 -8.77 2.81 0.90
N ARG A 77 -9.19 4.05 1.13
CA ARG A 77 -8.65 4.90 2.21
C ARG A 77 -9.04 4.44 3.60
N ARG A 78 -10.07 3.58 3.72
CA ARG A 78 -10.46 2.96 5.00
C ARG A 78 -9.46 1.89 5.43
N ASN A 79 -8.67 1.37 4.50
CA ASN A 79 -7.51 0.54 4.81
C ASN A 79 -6.25 1.43 4.96
N PRO A 80 -5.67 1.58 6.15
CA PRO A 80 -4.44 2.34 6.35
C PRO A 80 -3.23 1.71 5.65
N ASN A 81 -3.28 0.41 5.35
CA ASN A 81 -2.23 -0.35 4.66
C ASN A 81 -2.40 -0.36 3.14
N SER A 82 -3.46 0.25 2.58
CA SER A 82 -3.61 0.33 1.14
C SER A 82 -2.48 1.15 0.51
N ILE A 83 -2.17 0.86 -0.76
CA ILE A 83 -1.12 1.57 -1.51
C ILE A 83 -1.37 3.08 -1.49
N LEU A 84 -2.61 3.52 -1.69
CA LEU A 84 -2.99 4.92 -1.65
C LEU A 84 -2.78 5.55 -0.26
N SER A 85 -3.21 4.87 0.81
CA SER A 85 -3.04 5.35 2.20
C SER A 85 -1.57 5.44 2.61
N CYS A 86 -0.77 4.45 2.21
CA CYS A 86 0.67 4.45 2.41
C CYS A 86 1.35 5.58 1.63
N ALA A 87 1.01 5.77 0.35
CA ALA A 87 1.54 6.86 -0.46
C ALA A 87 1.18 8.25 0.11
N ALA A 88 -0.05 8.42 0.61
CA ALA A 88 -0.49 9.64 1.29
C ALA A 88 0.34 9.91 2.55
N SER A 89 0.50 8.88 3.39
CA SER A 89 1.28 8.98 4.65
C SER A 89 2.76 9.25 4.39
N ALA A 90 3.36 8.61 3.37
CA ALA A 90 4.73 8.86 2.96
C ALA A 90 4.92 10.31 2.51
N ARG A 91 4.02 10.81 1.66
CA ARG A 91 4.03 12.20 1.19
C ARG A 91 3.88 13.19 2.34
N GLU A 92 3.02 12.91 3.30
CA GLU A 92 2.81 13.80 4.44
C GLU A 92 4.07 13.85 5.32
N ASN A 93 4.68 12.71 5.63
CA ASN A 93 5.97 12.69 6.33
C ASN A 93 7.04 13.49 5.57
N ALA A 94 7.18 13.26 4.26
CA ALA A 94 8.11 14.00 3.40
C ALA A 94 7.86 15.53 3.43
N ARG A 95 6.60 15.97 3.51
CA ARG A 95 6.20 17.37 3.56
C ARG A 95 6.67 18.04 4.85
N THR A 96 6.60 17.35 5.98
CA THR A 96 6.99 17.89 7.30
C THR A 96 8.49 18.16 7.46
N ILE A 97 9.32 17.51 6.63
CA ILE A 97 10.79 17.62 6.60
C ILE A 97 11.29 18.17 5.25
N ARG A 98 10.45 18.92 4.53
CA ARG A 98 10.75 19.39 3.17
C ARG A 98 12.02 20.24 3.09
N ASP A 99 12.36 20.94 4.16
CA ASP A 99 13.55 21.76 4.35
C ASP A 99 14.86 20.96 4.38
N ILE A 100 14.78 19.66 4.74
CA ILE A 100 15.93 18.76 4.87
C ILE A 100 15.96 17.75 3.71
N LEU A 101 14.79 17.38 3.20
CA LEU A 101 14.65 16.38 2.15
C LEU A 101 15.16 16.93 0.80
N SER A 102 15.93 16.12 0.07
CA SER A 102 16.38 16.50 -1.26
C SER A 102 15.19 16.73 -2.21
N THR A 103 15.31 17.72 -3.08
CA THR A 103 14.27 18.04 -4.07
C THR A 103 13.89 16.83 -4.93
N PRO A 104 14.83 16.02 -5.47
CA PRO A 104 14.47 14.83 -6.24
C PRO A 104 13.63 13.81 -5.45
N MET A 105 13.93 13.62 -4.17
CA MET A 105 13.19 12.70 -3.31
C MET A 105 11.76 13.20 -3.05
N TRP A 106 11.62 14.48 -2.68
CA TRP A 106 10.31 15.10 -2.51
C TRP A 106 9.45 14.96 -3.78
N GLU A 107 10.03 15.30 -4.93
CA GLU A 107 9.30 15.22 -6.18
C GLU A 107 8.90 13.80 -6.56
N ALA A 108 9.75 12.80 -6.29
CA ALA A 108 9.43 11.40 -6.54
C ALA A 108 8.20 10.97 -5.72
N VAL A 109 8.22 11.22 -4.40
CA VAL A 109 7.10 10.86 -3.50
C VAL A 109 5.83 11.65 -3.86
N ASN A 110 5.96 12.96 -4.11
CA ASN A 110 4.82 13.80 -4.44
C ASN A 110 4.20 13.43 -5.80
N ARG A 111 5.01 13.19 -6.84
CA ARG A 111 4.51 12.75 -8.15
C ARG A 111 3.86 11.38 -8.09
N PHE A 112 4.41 10.45 -7.30
CA PHE A 112 3.83 9.13 -7.12
C PHE A 112 2.40 9.23 -6.57
N TYR A 113 2.20 9.99 -5.49
CA TYR A 113 0.88 10.21 -4.92
C TYR A 113 -0.08 10.92 -5.89
N LEU A 114 0.37 11.95 -6.61
CA LEU A 114 -0.49 12.73 -7.54
C LEU A 114 -0.91 11.97 -8.80
N ARG A 115 -0.25 10.84 -9.12
CA ARG A 115 -0.57 9.99 -10.28
C ARG A 115 -1.46 8.80 -9.93
N MET A 116 -1.77 8.58 -8.65
CA MET A 116 -2.71 7.56 -8.17
C MET A 116 -4.15 8.05 -8.24
#